data_AF-A0A661AX88-F1
#
_entry.id   AF-A0A661AX88-F1
#
_cell.length_a   1.000
_cell.length_b   1.000
_cell.length_c   1.000
_cell.angle_alpha   90.00
_cell.angle_beta   90.00
_cell.angle_gamma   90.00
#
_symmetry.space_group_name_H-M   'P 1'
#
loop_
_entity.id
_entity.type
_entity.pdbx_description
1 polymer ?
#
loop_
_entity_poly.entity_id
_entity_poly.type
_entity_poly.pdbx_seq_one_letter_code
_entity_poly.pdbx_strand_id
1 'polypeptide(L)'
;RLHVPIRIVGEAPGVKAGGVLNVLFDTVRVHGLPKDIPSIIELDVSNLEMGEAIRVRDVDFGNVEPLLPPERALVTVVAPRGLEEAAIGGPIEEGGEAAAEAEEEAPEASQEGESE
;
A
#
# COMPACT_ATOMS: atom_id res chain seq x y z
N ARG A 1 12.24 -15.15 20.23
CA ARG A 1 11.28 -14.77 19.16
C ARG A 1 11.44 -13.29 18.98
N LEU A 2 11.78 -12.85 17.77
CA LEU A 2 12.01 -11.44 17.49
C LEU A 2 11.03 -11.00 16.41
N HIS A 3 10.65 -9.73 16.45
CA HIS A 3 9.93 -9.09 15.35
C HIS A 3 10.95 -8.47 14.41
N VAL A 4 10.85 -8.82 13.14
CA VAL A 4 11.70 -8.26 12.09
C VAL A 4 10.80 -7.46 11.15
N PRO A 5 11.11 -6.18 10.90
CA PRO A 5 10.37 -5.37 9.95
C PRO A 5 10.65 -5.82 8.52
N ILE A 6 9.62 -5.72 7.69
CA ILE A 6 9.68 -5.98 6.25
C ILE A 6 9.82 -4.64 5.54
N ARG A 7 10.74 -4.58 4.57
CA ARG A 7 10.90 -3.46 3.66
C ARG A 7 10.54 -3.92 2.26
N ILE A 8 9.59 -3.25 1.65
CA ILE A 8 9.19 -3.52 0.27
C ILE A 8 10.23 -2.89 -0.66
N VAL A 9 10.72 -3.68 -1.60
CA VAL A 9 11.70 -3.29 -2.61
C VAL A 9 11.14 -3.60 -3.99
N GLY A 10 11.41 -2.73 -4.95
CA GLY A 10 10.88 -2.84 -6.30
C GLY A 10 9.50 -2.19 -6.46
N GLU A 11 8.97 -2.28 -7.68
CA GLU A 11 7.73 -1.61 -8.07
C GLU A 11 6.83 -2.62 -8.77
N ALA A 12 5.74 -3.02 -8.10
CA ALA A 12 4.87 -4.08 -8.58
C ALA A 12 4.13 -3.65 -9.87
N PRO A 13 4.21 -4.44 -10.96
CA PRO A 13 3.49 -4.14 -12.19
C PRO A 13 1.97 -4.08 -11.96
N GLY A 14 1.44 -4.89 -11.04
CA GLY A 14 0.04 -4.83 -10.65
C GLY A 14 -0.37 -3.49 -10.05
N VAL A 15 0.54 -2.81 -9.32
CA VAL A 15 0.30 -1.46 -8.78
C VAL A 15 0.37 -0.41 -9.88
N LYS A 16 1.35 -0.53 -10.80
CA LYS A 16 1.46 0.37 -11.97
C LYS A 16 0.23 0.34 -12.86
N ALA A 17 -0.37 -0.84 -13.01
CA ALA A 17 -1.55 -1.03 -13.83
C ALA A 17 -2.84 -0.50 -13.16
N GLY A 18 -2.75 0.06 -11.96
CA GLY A 18 -3.87 0.63 -11.20
C GLY A 18 -4.35 -0.22 -10.03
N GLY A 19 -3.65 -1.30 -9.70
CA GLY A 19 -3.91 -2.11 -8.50
C GLY A 19 -3.47 -1.42 -7.20
N VAL A 20 -4.02 -1.87 -6.08
CA VAL A 20 -3.67 -1.38 -4.74
C VAL A 20 -2.83 -2.43 -4.02
N LEU A 21 -1.62 -2.05 -3.61
CA LEU A 21 -0.77 -2.88 -2.76
C LEU A 21 -1.33 -2.91 -1.34
N ASN A 22 -1.73 -4.09 -0.88
CA ASN A 22 -2.24 -4.31 0.46
C ASN A 22 -1.24 -5.12 1.27
N VAL A 23 -0.62 -4.47 2.26
CA VAL A 23 0.35 -5.08 3.17
C VAL A 23 -0.40 -5.58 4.40
N LEU A 24 -0.51 -6.90 4.55
CA LEU A 24 -1.21 -7.51 5.68
C LEU A 24 -0.34 -7.51 6.95
N PHE A 25 0.98 -7.62 6.78
CA PHE A 25 1.95 -7.65 7.86
C PHE A 25 3.19 -6.83 7.46
N ASP A 26 3.47 -5.77 8.21
CA ASP A 26 4.71 -4.99 8.12
C ASP A 26 5.86 -5.64 8.91
N THR A 27 5.54 -6.52 9.86
CA THR A 27 6.51 -7.21 10.72
C THR A 27 6.23 -8.70 10.78
N VAL A 28 7.28 -9.51 10.73
CA VAL A 28 7.20 -10.98 10.83
C VAL A 28 7.88 -11.44 12.12
N ARG A 29 7.24 -12.38 12.81
CA ARG A 29 7.84 -13.06 13.96
C ARG A 29 8.69 -14.22 13.46
N VAL A 30 9.97 -14.21 13.81
CA VAL A 30 10.91 -15.28 13.48
C VAL A 30 11.47 -15.96 14.73
N HIS A 31 11.84 -17.23 14.56
CA HIS A 31 12.55 -18.06 15.52
C HIS A 31 13.91 -18.44 14.94
N GLY A 32 14.96 -18.22 15.71
CA GLY A 32 16.32 -18.49 15.26
C GLY A 32 17.33 -17.94 16.25
N LEU A 33 18.61 -18.16 15.94
CA LEU A 33 19.71 -17.58 16.70
C LEU A 33 19.77 -16.08 16.43
N PRO A 34 20.04 -15.25 17.46
CA PRO A 34 20.13 -13.80 17.29
C PRO A 34 21.24 -13.34 16.34
N LYS A 35 22.21 -14.21 16.03
CA LYS A 35 23.29 -13.96 15.07
C LYS A 35 22.83 -14.06 13.61
N ASP A 36 21.79 -14.85 13.36
CA ASP A 36 21.27 -15.16 12.02
C ASP A 36 19.99 -14.39 11.69
N ILE A 37 19.42 -13.67 12.66
CA ILE A 37 18.22 -12.85 12.45
C ILE A 37 18.59 -11.60 11.64
N PRO A 38 18.05 -11.43 10.42
CA PRO A 38 18.27 -10.21 9.66
C PRO A 38 17.63 -9.01 10.36
N SER A 39 18.25 -7.84 10.24
CA SER A 39 17.69 -6.60 10.82
C SER A 39 16.46 -6.11 10.05
N ILE A 40 16.41 -6.37 8.75
CA ILE A 40 15.33 -6.00 7.83
C ILE A 40 15.16 -7.15 6.83
N ILE A 41 13.92 -7.52 6.54
CA ILE A 41 13.59 -8.48 5.47
C ILE A 41 13.20 -7.68 4.24
N GLU A 42 13.92 -7.85 3.14
CA GLU A 42 13.60 -7.21 1.88
C GLU A 42 12.58 -8.07 1.12
N LEU A 43 11.45 -7.48 0.79
CA LEU A 43 10.36 -8.12 0.05
C LEU A 43 10.32 -7.55 -1.36
N ASP A 44 10.81 -8.32 -2.34
CA ASP A 44 10.72 -7.93 -3.74
C ASP A 44 9.28 -8.09 -4.24
N VAL A 45 8.69 -6.98 -4.71
CA VAL A 45 7.34 -6.98 -5.30
C VAL A 45 7.39 -6.80 -6.81
N SER A 46 8.58 -6.87 -7.43
CA SER A 46 8.76 -6.61 -8.87
C SER A 46 8.06 -7.64 -9.75
N ASN A 47 7.79 -8.84 -9.22
CA ASN A 47 7.07 -9.92 -9.90
C ASN A 47 5.57 -9.97 -9.55
N LEU A 48 5.03 -9.00 -8.81
CA LEU A 48 3.67 -9.05 -8.29
C LEU A 48 2.64 -8.48 -9.27
N GLU A 49 1.83 -9.35 -9.86
CA GLU A 49 0.74 -8.98 -10.78
C GLU A 49 -0.57 -8.64 -10.06
N MET A 50 -1.57 -8.15 -10.81
CA MET A 50 -2.90 -7.89 -10.24
C MET A 50 -3.57 -9.18 -9.78
N GLY A 51 -4.09 -9.18 -8.55
CA GLY A 51 -4.76 -10.34 -7.96
C GLY A 51 -3.82 -11.37 -7.36
N GLU A 52 -2.50 -11.15 -7.45
CA GLU A 52 -1.51 -12.03 -6.83
C GLU A 52 -1.16 -11.63 -5.39
N ALA A 53 -0.48 -12.55 -4.70
CA ALA A 53 -0.06 -12.36 -3.32
C ALA A 53 1.24 -13.11 -3.03
N ILE A 54 2.17 -12.44 -2.34
CA ILE A 54 3.38 -13.08 -1.83
C ILE A 54 3.05 -13.73 -0.49
N ARG A 55 3.36 -15.02 -0.40
CA ARG A 55 3.16 -15.84 0.79
C ARG A 55 4.44 -15.95 1.58
N VAL A 56 4.33 -16.30 2.86
CA VAL A 56 5.49 -16.52 3.73
C VAL A 56 6.48 -17.50 3.10
N ARG A 57 6.01 -18.59 2.48
CA ARG A 57 6.91 -19.56 1.83
C ARG A 57 7.76 -19.02 0.67
N ASP A 58 7.35 -17.90 0.07
CA ASP A 58 8.03 -17.28 -1.07
C ASP A 58 9.06 -16.23 -0.62
N VAL A 59 9.09 -15.91 0.67
CA VAL A 59 10.01 -14.92 1.22
C VAL A 59 11.27 -15.61 1.74
N ASP A 60 12.41 -15.05 1.37
CA ASP A 60 13.70 -15.53 1.86
C ASP A 60 13.95 -14.98 3.27
N PHE A 61 13.78 -15.85 4.27
CA PHE A 61 14.11 -15.53 5.66
C PHE A 61 15.54 -15.97 6.03
N GLY A 62 16.34 -16.50 5.10
CA GLY A 62 17.67 -17.03 5.37
C GLY A 62 17.63 -18.24 6.32
N ASN A 63 18.41 -18.17 7.42
CA ASN A 63 18.57 -19.29 8.38
C ASN A 63 17.57 -19.25 9.56
N VAL A 64 16.48 -18.48 9.47
CA VAL A 64 15.48 -18.38 10.54
C VAL A 64 14.14 -18.96 10.13
N GLU A 65 13.41 -19.51 11.10
CA GLU A 65 12.10 -20.09 10.88
C GLU A 65 11.00 -19.05 11.16
N PRO A 66 10.12 -18.76 10.18
CA PRO A 66 8.97 -17.90 10.41
C PRO A 66 7.96 -18.60 11.35
N LEU A 67 7.43 -17.86 12.33
CA LEU A 67 6.33 -18.37 13.18
C LEU A 67 4.96 -18.33 12.49
N LEU A 68 4.87 -17.66 11.33
CA LEU A 68 3.64 -17.59 10.56
C LEU A 68 3.51 -18.83 9.65
N PRO A 69 2.29 -19.30 9.39
CA PRO A 69 2.09 -20.41 8.48
C PRO A 69 2.55 -20.08 7.05
N PRO A 70 3.18 -21.04 6.34
CA PRO A 70 3.78 -20.81 5.01
C PRO A 70 2.77 -20.38 3.93
N GLU A 71 1.50 -20.70 4.13
CA GLU A 71 0.40 -20.37 3.21
C GLU A 71 -0.15 -18.96 3.41
N ARG A 72 0.22 -18.28 4.50
CA ARG A 72 -0.25 -16.94 4.83
C ARG A 72 0.32 -15.94 3.83
N ALA A 73 -0.53 -15.07 3.29
CA ALA A 73 -0.11 -13.92 2.50
C ALA A 73 0.47 -12.81 3.40
N LEU A 74 1.59 -12.24 2.99
CA LEU A 74 2.22 -11.08 3.62
C LEU A 74 1.80 -9.78 2.92
N VAL A 75 1.79 -9.81 1.59
CA VAL A 75 1.33 -8.70 0.74
C VAL A 75 0.51 -9.25 -0.41
N THR A 76 -0.49 -8.50 -0.84
CA THR A 76 -1.31 -8.83 -2.01
C THR A 76 -1.59 -7.57 -2.81
N VAL A 77 -1.73 -7.72 -4.12
CA VAL A 77 -2.18 -6.62 -4.98
C VAL A 77 -3.63 -6.89 -5.36
N VAL A 78 -4.52 -5.98 -4.97
CA VAL A 78 -5.95 -6.08 -5.25
C VAL A 78 -6.29 -5.10 -6.37
N ALA A 79 -6.98 -5.57 -7.40
CA ALA A 79 -7.52 -4.70 -8.43
C ALA A 79 -8.67 -3.86 -7.87
N PRO A 80 -8.70 -2.52 -8.05
CA PRO A 80 -9.86 -1.73 -7.71
C PRO A 80 -11.03 -2.16 -8.60
N ARG A 81 -12.22 -2.27 -7.99
CA ARG A 81 -13.46 -2.51 -8.72
C ARG A 81 -13.77 -1.27 -9.58
N GLY A 82 -13.29 -1.25 -10.82
CA GLY A 82 -13.50 -0.13 -11.74
C GLY A 82 -12.63 -0.10 -13.00
N LEU A 83 -11.66 -1.01 -13.17
CA LEU A 83 -10.75 -1.03 -14.34
C LEU A 83 -11.15 -2.03 -15.43
N GLU A 84 -12.44 -2.32 -15.58
CA GLU A 84 -12.94 -3.12 -16.72
C GLU A 84 -13.23 -2.26 -17.97
N GLU A 85 -12.91 -0.95 -17.95
CA GLU A 85 -13.26 -0.02 -19.05
C GLU A 85 -12.10 0.85 -19.62
N ALA A 86 -10.83 0.58 -19.30
CA ALA A 86 -9.71 1.41 -19.80
C ALA A 86 -8.79 0.72 -20.82
N ALA A 87 -9.23 -0.37 -21.46
CA ALA A 87 -8.52 -1.03 -22.55
C ALA A 87 -9.28 -0.97 -23.87
N ILE A 88 -9.76 0.21 -24.25
CA ILE A 88 -10.16 0.50 -25.64
C ILE A 88 -9.63 1.89 -25.96
N GLY A 89 -8.70 1.96 -26.90
CA GLY A 89 -8.07 3.21 -27.31
C GLY A 89 -9.08 4.24 -27.82
N GLY A 90 -8.82 5.50 -27.46
CA GLY A 90 -9.44 6.69 -28.04
C GLY A 90 -8.61 7.90 -27.63
N PRO A 91 -8.25 8.81 -28.55
CA PRO A 91 -7.43 9.97 -28.23
C PRO A 91 -8.16 10.91 -27.26
N ILE A 92 -7.34 11.56 -26.43
CA ILE A 92 -7.60 12.83 -25.74
C ILE A 92 -8.58 13.76 -26.49
N GLU A 93 -9.73 14.02 -25.87
CA GLU A 93 -10.61 15.18 -26.11
C GLU A 93 -11.04 15.63 -24.70
N GLU A 94 -10.42 16.69 -24.18
CA GLU A 94 -10.97 18.06 -24.14
C GLU A 94 -12.21 18.17 -23.24
N GLY A 95 -12.10 19.01 -22.20
CA GLY A 95 -13.25 19.33 -21.34
C GLY A 95 -12.92 19.71 -19.91
N GLY A 96 -11.79 20.38 -19.67
CA GLY A 96 -11.58 21.11 -18.44
C GLY A 96 -11.89 22.57 -18.69
N GLU A 97 -13.08 23.04 -18.30
CA GLU A 97 -13.17 24.38 -17.73
C GLU A 97 -14.37 24.48 -16.78
N ALA A 98 -14.03 24.71 -15.52
CA ALA A 98 -14.94 25.03 -14.44
C ALA A 98 -15.37 26.49 -14.56
N ALA A 99 -16.66 26.75 -14.51
CA ALA A 99 -17.22 28.04 -14.12
C ALA A 99 -18.68 27.85 -13.70
N ALA A 100 -18.94 27.87 -12.41
CA ALA A 100 -20.24 28.24 -11.86
C ALA A 100 -20.00 28.86 -10.48
N GLU A 101 -19.91 30.19 -10.50
CA GLU A 101 -19.99 31.11 -9.38
C GLU A 101 -21.26 30.86 -8.53
N ALA A 102 -21.12 31.06 -7.23
CA ALA A 102 -22.19 31.54 -6.36
C ALA A 102 -21.56 32.32 -5.19
N GLU A 103 -21.43 33.62 -5.45
CA GLU A 103 -21.53 34.79 -4.55
C GLU A 103 -22.14 34.48 -3.16
N GLU A 104 -21.43 34.74 -2.06
CA GLU A 104 -21.37 36.00 -1.28
C GLU A 104 -22.55 36.18 -0.32
N GLU A 105 -22.25 36.26 0.98
CA GLU A 105 -22.60 37.42 1.84
C GLU A 105 -22.22 37.11 3.30
N ALA A 106 -21.23 37.84 3.79
CA ALA A 106 -21.04 38.16 5.20
C ALA A 106 -22.11 39.21 5.60
N PRO A 107 -22.36 39.49 6.90
CA PRO A 107 -21.40 40.33 7.62
C PRO A 107 -21.22 40.01 9.12
N GLU A 108 -20.12 40.58 9.60
CA GLU A 108 -19.66 40.80 10.97
C GLU A 108 -20.72 41.23 12.00
N ALA A 109 -20.54 40.87 13.27
CA ALA A 109 -19.93 41.77 14.26
C ALA A 109 -20.13 41.30 15.72
N SER A 110 -19.14 41.66 16.56
CA SER A 110 -19.23 41.90 18.03
C SER A 110 -19.24 40.69 18.96
N GLN A 111 -18.43 40.55 20.02
CA GLN A 111 -17.47 41.37 20.80
C GLN A 111 -16.59 40.34 21.56
N GLU A 112 -15.26 40.46 21.64
CA GLU A 112 -14.47 41.12 22.71
C GLU A 112 -14.87 40.79 24.16
N GLY A 113 -13.87 40.43 24.99
CA GLY A 113 -13.89 40.34 26.47
C GLY A 113 -13.77 38.91 27.02
N GLU A 114 -12.61 38.45 27.49
CA GLU A 114 -12.18 38.51 28.91
C GLU A 114 -13.28 37.97 29.85
N SER A 115 -13.11 36.89 30.60
CA SER A 115 -12.23 36.82 31.77
C SER A 115 -12.42 35.47 32.48
N GLU A 116 -11.43 35.16 33.30
CA GLU A 116 -11.34 34.22 34.43
C GLU A 116 -12.65 33.83 35.14
#